data_AF-A0A087U122-F1
#
_entry.id   AF-A0A087U122-F1
#
_cell.length_a   1.000
_cell.length_b   1.000
_cell.length_c   1.000
_cell.angle_alpha   90.00
_cell.angle_beta   90.00
_cell.angle_gamma   90.00
#
_symmetry.space_group_name_H-M   'P 1'
#
loop_
_entity.id
_entity.type
_entity.pdbx_description
1 polymer ?
#
loop_
_entity_poly.entity_id
_entity_poly.type
_entity_poly.pdbx_seq_one_letter_code
_entity_poly.pdbx_strand_id
1 'polypeptide(L)'
;MSENDIPWNKCLDVGSDGAQALTGKHSGVIAQIKKVAPETKFTHCSTHRETSSLVAKMIHESPKIVLNQTVKIVNFFKSHALTL
;
A
#
# COMPACT_ATOMS: atom_id res chain seq x y z
N MET A 1 -6.52 -27.35 12.85
CA MET A 1 -5.57 -27.66 11.77
C MET A 1 -5.28 -26.36 11.06
N SER A 2 -4.01 -25.97 10.94
CA SER A 2 -3.62 -24.81 10.13
C SER A 2 -3.84 -25.18 8.67
N GLU A 3 -4.83 -24.55 8.05
CA GLU A 3 -5.03 -24.62 6.60
C GLU A 3 -3.71 -24.22 5.92
N ASN A 4 -3.18 -25.07 5.04
CA ASN A 4 -1.91 -24.91 4.35
C ASN A 4 -0.61 -25.13 5.16
N ASP A 5 -0.67 -25.77 6.35
CA ASP A 5 0.52 -26.11 7.16
C ASP A 5 1.39 -24.91 7.57
N ILE A 6 0.82 -23.70 7.55
CA ILE A 6 1.52 -22.49 7.97
C ILE A 6 1.57 -22.44 9.50
N PRO A 7 2.76 -22.45 10.13
CA PRO A 7 2.89 -22.35 11.57
C PRO A 7 2.73 -20.90 12.02
N TRP A 8 1.49 -20.40 12.02
CA TRP A 8 1.15 -19.02 12.39
C TRP A 8 1.68 -18.60 13.77
N ASN A 9 1.81 -19.56 14.70
CA ASN A 9 2.42 -19.34 16.02
C ASN A 9 3.90 -18.93 15.99
N LYS A 10 4.58 -19.10 14.86
CA LYS A 10 5.97 -18.65 14.63
C LYS A 10 6.04 -17.31 13.88
N CYS A 11 4.90 -16.76 13.45
CA CYS A 11 4.84 -15.48 12.75
C CYS A 11 5.01 -14.33 13.75
N LEU A 12 6.19 -13.70 13.76
CA LEU A 12 6.50 -12.61 14.69
C LEU A 12 6.05 -11.24 14.17
N ASP A 13 6.06 -11.03 12.85
CA ASP A 13 5.70 -9.77 12.22
C ASP A 13 5.10 -10.00 10.81
N VAL A 14 4.21 -9.11 10.40
CA VAL A 14 3.59 -9.08 9.07
C VAL A 14 3.77 -7.68 8.48
N GLY A 15 4.33 -7.64 7.27
CA GLY A 15 4.41 -6.43 6.45
C GLY A 15 3.25 -6.32 5.48
N SER A 16 2.60 -5.14 5.39
CA SER A 16 1.62 -4.83 4.32
C SER A 16 1.90 -3.46 3.74
N ASP A 17 1.61 -3.29 2.45
CA ASP A 17 1.63 -2.02 1.71
C ASP A 17 0.56 -1.01 2.16
N GLY A 18 -0.30 -1.36 3.11
CA GLY A 18 -1.35 -0.49 3.63
C GLY A 18 -2.70 -0.67 2.93
N ALA A 19 -2.82 -1.56 1.96
CA ALA A 19 -4.07 -1.79 1.24
C ALA A 19 -5.22 -2.05 2.23
N GLN A 20 -6.35 -1.37 2.04
CA GLN A 20 -7.48 -1.42 2.98
C GLN A 20 -8.04 -2.84 3.16
N ALA A 21 -7.99 -3.66 2.11
CA ALA A 21 -8.35 -5.08 2.16
C ALA A 21 -7.46 -5.91 3.11
N LEU A 22 -6.21 -5.47 3.33
CA LEU A 22 -5.26 -6.13 4.23
C LEU A 22 -5.35 -5.54 5.64
N THR A 23 -5.43 -4.21 5.76
CA THR A 23 -5.34 -3.44 7.02
C THR A 23 -6.67 -3.15 7.70
N GLY A 24 -7.79 -3.57 7.12
CA GLY A 24 -9.12 -3.39 7.71
C GLY A 24 -9.19 -3.89 9.15
N LYS A 25 -9.62 -3.02 10.08
CA LYS A 25 -9.64 -3.28 11.54
C LYS A 25 -10.40 -4.56 11.93
N HIS A 26 -11.46 -4.90 11.19
CA HIS A 26 -12.35 -6.03 11.51
C HIS A 26 -12.38 -7.10 10.41
N SER A 27 -12.19 -6.71 9.16
CA SER A 27 -12.30 -7.59 7.98
C SER A 27 -11.00 -7.77 7.21
N GLY A 28 -9.92 -7.10 7.61
CA GLY A 28 -8.64 -7.20 6.92
C GLY A 28 -7.94 -8.54 7.17
N VAL A 29 -7.05 -8.92 6.24
CA VAL A 29 -6.18 -10.10 6.40
C VAL A 29 -5.42 -10.07 7.73
N ILE A 30 -4.94 -8.90 8.15
CA ILE A 30 -4.24 -8.74 9.44
C ILE A 30 -5.16 -9.02 10.62
N ALA A 31 -6.44 -8.65 10.54
CA ALA A 31 -7.42 -8.95 11.58
C ALA A 31 -7.68 -10.46 11.69
N GLN A 32 -7.60 -11.21 10.58
CA GLN A 32 -7.71 -12.67 10.60
C GLN A 32 -6.43 -13.33 11.14
N ILE A 33 -5.25 -12.86 10.73
CA ILE A 33 -3.96 -13.35 11.25
C ILE A 33 -3.89 -13.18 12.77
N LYS A 34 -4.32 -12.03 13.31
CA LYS A 34 -4.34 -11.78 14.76
C LYS A 34 -5.27 -12.72 15.55
N LYS A 35 -6.26 -13.37 14.92
CA LYS A 35 -7.09 -14.37 15.60
C LYS A 35 -6.34 -15.68 15.84
N VAL A 36 -5.41 -16.03 14.94
CA VAL A 36 -4.63 -17.27 15.01
C VAL A 36 -3.24 -17.07 15.58
N ALA A 37 -2.71 -15.84 15.52
CA ALA A 37 -1.41 -15.44 16.04
C ALA A 37 -1.50 -14.01 16.63
N PRO A 38 -2.02 -13.87 17.86
CA PRO A 38 -2.24 -12.56 18.49
C PRO A 38 -0.94 -11.80 18.79
N GLU A 39 0.17 -12.51 18.97
CA GLU A 39 1.51 -11.95 19.22
C GLU A 39 2.18 -11.39 17.97
N THR A 40 1.65 -11.68 16.77
CA THR A 40 2.19 -11.17 15.51
C THR A 40 2.07 -9.66 15.45
N LYS A 41 3.20 -8.98 15.31
CA LYS A 41 3.26 -7.54 15.08
C LYS A 41 2.83 -7.23 13.65
N PHE A 42 2.34 -6.01 13.47
CA PHE A 42 1.99 -5.51 12.16
C PHE A 42 2.82 -4.27 11.87
N THR A 43 3.68 -4.38 10.86
CA THR A 43 4.49 -3.28 10.38
C THR A 43 3.90 -2.82 9.05
N HIS A 44 3.42 -1.58 9.01
CA HIS A 44 3.09 -0.95 7.74
C HIS A 44 4.39 -0.77 6.94
N CYS A 45 4.40 -1.17 5.67
CA CYS A 45 5.56 -1.02 4.81
C CYS A 45 5.85 0.47 4.62
N SER A 46 6.85 0.97 5.35
CA SER A 46 7.32 2.36 5.29
C SER A 46 7.94 2.70 3.94
N THR A 47 8.26 1.70 3.11
CA THR A 47 8.84 1.87 1.77
C THR A 47 7.94 2.66 0.83
N HIS A 48 6.63 2.71 1.10
CA HIS A 48 5.71 3.61 0.38
C HIS A 48 5.93 5.08 0.76
N ARG A 49 6.26 5.35 2.03
CA ARG A 49 6.33 6.71 2.59
C ARG A 49 7.73 7.29 2.53
N GLU A 50 8.76 6.53 2.88
CA GLU A 50 10.12 7.05 3.04
C GLU A 50 10.79 7.31 1.69
N THR A 51 10.83 6.30 0.81
CA THR A 51 11.48 6.40 -0.52
C THR A 51 10.80 7.42 -1.42
N SER A 52 9.45 7.47 -1.44
CA SER A 52 8.70 8.47 -2.22
C SER A 52 8.77 9.88 -1.63
N SER A 53 8.80 10.04 -0.30
CA SER A 53 8.99 11.34 0.38
C SER A 53 10.39 11.89 0.16
N LEU A 54 11.41 11.05 0.30
CA LEU A 54 12.81 11.41 0.04
C LEU A 54 13.02 11.75 -1.43
N VAL A 55 12.51 10.92 -2.35
CA VAL A 55 12.57 11.19 -3.78
C VAL A 55 11.76 12.45 -4.13
N ALA A 56 10.55 12.65 -3.61
CA ALA A 56 9.78 13.88 -3.84
C ALA A 56 10.45 15.16 -3.28
N LYS A 57 11.23 15.03 -2.20
CA LYS A 57 12.03 16.14 -1.63
C LYS A 57 13.35 16.36 -2.38
N MET A 58 13.94 15.33 -2.97
CA MET A 58 15.16 15.38 -3.77
C MET A 58 14.90 15.76 -5.24
N ILE A 59 13.66 15.60 -5.69
CA ILE A 59 13.21 16.02 -7.01
C ILE A 59 13.16 17.56 -7.05
N HIS A 60 14.07 18.16 -7.83
CA HIS A 60 14.07 19.59 -8.19
C HIS A 60 12.70 20.04 -8.74
N GLU A 61 12.42 21.34 -8.91
CA GLU A 61 11.10 21.79 -9.41
C GLU A 61 10.73 21.21 -10.79
N SER A 62 11.70 20.78 -11.61
CA SER A 62 11.47 20.32 -12.98
C SER A 62 10.63 19.03 -13.12
N PRO A 63 10.84 17.92 -12.38
CA PRO A 63 10.02 16.72 -12.54
C PRO A 63 8.64 16.85 -11.89
N LYS A 64 8.45 17.76 -10.92
CA LYS A 64 7.11 18.12 -10.41
C LYS A 64 6.26 18.79 -11.49
N ILE A 65 6.86 19.68 -12.29
CA ILE A 65 6.20 20.31 -13.44
C ILE A 65 5.82 19.25 -14.48
N VAL A 66 6.76 18.36 -14.83
CA VAL A 66 6.51 17.27 -15.78
C VAL A 66 5.38 16.36 -15.29
N LEU A 67 5.42 15.91 -14.03
CA LEU A 67 4.36 15.07 -13.46
C LEU A 67 2.99 15.74 -13.53
N ASN A 68 2.91 17.03 -13.18
CA ASN A 68 1.67 17.79 -13.25
C ASN A 68 1.15 17.93 -14.70
N GLN A 69 2.04 18.13 -15.67
CA GLN A 69 1.67 18.17 -17.09
C GLN A 69 1.17 16.80 -17.56
N THR A 70 1.85 15.72 -17.21
CA THR A 70 1.42 14.35 -17.53
C THR A 70 0.04 14.04 -16.95
N VAL A 71 -0.22 14.40 -15.69
CA VAL A 71 -1.54 14.21 -15.06
C VAL A 71 -2.63 15.00 -15.79
N LYS A 72 -2.37 16.25 -16.20
CA LYS A 72 -3.32 17.04 -16.99
C LYS A 72 -3.66 16.38 -18.32
N ILE A 73 -2.65 15.88 -19.04
CA ILE A 73 -2.84 15.20 -20.33
C ILE A 73 -3.67 13.93 -20.16
N VAL A 74 -3.34 13.10 -19.17
CA VAL A 74 -4.08 11.86 -18.89
C VAL A 74 -5.54 12.16 -18.51
N ASN A 75 -5.78 13.19 -17.68
CA ASN A 75 -7.13 13.59 -17.30
C ASN A 75 -7.94 14.14 -18.47
N PHE A 76 -7.31 14.91 -19.36
CA PHE A 76 -7.92 15.34 -20.60
C PHE A 76 -8.36 14.14 -21.45
N PHE A 77 -7.51 13.14 -21.66
CA PHE A 77 -7.92 11.95 -22.39
C PHE A 77 -9.03 11.18 -21.68
N LYS A 78 -8.96 11.00 -20.36
CA LYS A 78 -10.02 10.31 -19.60
C LYS A 78 -11.37 11.02 -19.69
N SER A 79 -11.40 12.35 -19.63
CA SER A 79 -12.65 13.11 -19.69
C SER A 79 -13.29 13.12 -21.08
N HIS A 80 -12.52 12.85 -22.13
CA HIS A 80 -13.01 12.80 -23.51
C HIS A 80 -13.17 11.37 -24.04
N ALA A 81 -12.51 10.37 -23.45
CA ALA A 81 -12.69 8.95 -23.75
C ALA A 81 -13.99 8.37 -23.18
N LEU A 82 -14.60 9.03 -22.17
CA LEU A 82 -15.92 8.68 -21.64
C LEU A 82 -17.09 9.25 -22.46
N THR A 83 -16.80 9.92 -23.58
CA THR A 83 -17.77 10.54 -24.48
C THR A 83 -17.85 9.84 -25.85
N LEU A 84 -17.29 8.64 -25.97
CA LEU A 84 -17.43 7.74 -27.13
C LEU A 84 -18.17 6.46 -26.73
#